data_AF-A0A136MXG9-F1
#
_entry.id   AF-A0A136MXG9-F1
#
_cell.length_a   1.000
_cell.length_b   1.000
_cell.length_c   1.000
_cell.angle_alpha   90.00
_cell.angle_beta   90.00
_cell.angle_gamma   90.00
#
_symmetry.space_group_name_H-M   'P 1'
#
loop_
_entity.id
_entity.type
_entity.pdbx_description
1 polymer ?
#
loop_
_entity_poly.entity_id
_entity_poly.type
_entity_poly.pdbx_seq_one_letter_code
_entity_poly.pdbx_strand_id
1 'polypeptide(L)'
;MKRPKGTETSAFGTNGRINHDSSKFYNSKLYSELGDKKVLDKNENDFPDDLENKFILGSAENMKELPDNSVHLMITSPPYNVSKEYDEDLSLKEYLQLLENSFKETFRVFSKIGGRACINV
;
A
#
# COMPACT_ATOMS: atom_id res chain seq x y z
N MET A 1 32.04 3.10 -4.95
CA MET A 1 31.72 1.80 -4.31
C MET A 1 30.79 1.01 -5.24
N LYS A 2 31.05 -0.28 -5.51
CA LYS A 2 30.13 -1.13 -6.28
C LYS A 2 28.91 -1.46 -5.40
N ARG A 3 27.70 -1.19 -5.88
CA ARG A 3 26.46 -1.60 -5.19
C ARG A 3 26.40 -3.13 -5.12
N PRO A 4 26.02 -3.73 -3.98
CA PRO A 4 25.85 -5.17 -3.89
C PRO A 4 24.76 -5.63 -4.87
N LYS A 5 24.98 -6.78 -5.50
CA LYS A 5 24.03 -7.39 -6.44
C LYS A 5 22.81 -7.87 -5.64
N GLY A 6 21.61 -7.56 -6.12
CA GLY A 6 20.36 -8.01 -5.52
C GLY A 6 20.22 -9.54 -5.55
N THR A 7 19.34 -10.09 -4.74
CA THR A 7 19.03 -11.52 -4.71
C THR A 7 17.86 -11.86 -5.64
N GLU A 8 17.66 -13.13 -5.97
CA GLU A 8 16.51 -13.60 -6.77
C GLU A 8 16.03 -14.94 -6.22
N THR A 9 14.84 -15.38 -6.63
CA THR A 9 14.24 -16.63 -6.14
C THR A 9 15.11 -17.84 -6.49
N SER A 10 15.61 -18.55 -5.48
CA SER A 10 16.39 -19.77 -5.67
C SER A 10 15.54 -20.90 -6.27
N ALA A 11 16.18 -21.80 -7.01
CA ALA A 11 15.50 -22.99 -7.52
C ALA A 11 15.10 -23.97 -6.40
N PHE A 12 15.83 -23.94 -5.27
CA PHE A 12 15.60 -24.78 -4.11
C PHE A 12 16.05 -24.08 -2.83
N GLY A 13 15.46 -24.42 -1.68
CA GLY A 13 15.83 -23.87 -0.37
C GLY A 13 15.56 -22.37 -0.22
N THR A 14 16.31 -21.70 0.66
CA THR A 14 16.21 -20.24 0.87
C THR A 14 17.57 -19.59 0.66
N ASN A 15 17.60 -18.52 -0.13
CA ASN A 15 18.74 -17.62 -0.28
C ASN A 15 18.39 -16.25 0.33
N GLY A 16 19.35 -15.31 0.37
CA GLY A 16 19.16 -13.97 0.93
C GLY A 16 18.01 -13.17 0.28
N ARG A 17 17.56 -12.10 0.96
CA ARG A 17 16.44 -11.24 0.53
C ARG A 17 16.85 -9.77 0.37
N ILE A 18 18.02 -9.53 -0.19
CA ILE A 18 18.59 -8.17 -0.32
C ILE A 18 18.27 -7.67 -1.72
N ASN A 19 17.49 -6.59 -1.85
CA ASN A 19 17.10 -6.02 -3.15
C ASN A 19 16.60 -7.11 -4.13
N HIS A 20 15.59 -7.87 -3.70
CA HIS A 20 15.18 -9.12 -4.34
C HIS A 20 14.42 -8.89 -5.65
N ASP A 21 14.85 -9.56 -6.72
CA ASP A 21 14.15 -9.63 -8.00
C ASP A 21 13.07 -10.72 -7.96
N SER A 22 11.81 -10.28 -7.89
CA SER A 22 10.63 -11.14 -7.89
C SER A 22 10.04 -11.38 -9.29
N SER A 23 10.67 -10.91 -10.37
CA SER A 23 10.11 -11.01 -11.73
C SER A 23 9.78 -12.45 -12.11
N LYS A 24 10.59 -13.44 -11.72
CA LYS A 24 10.30 -14.86 -11.95
C LYS A 24 8.97 -15.33 -11.34
N PHE A 25 8.62 -14.83 -10.15
CA PHE A 25 7.37 -15.18 -9.47
C PHE A 25 6.16 -14.52 -10.14
N TYR A 26 6.24 -13.22 -10.40
CA TYR A 26 5.15 -12.46 -11.03
C TYR A 26 4.96 -12.81 -12.52
N ASN A 27 5.97 -13.33 -13.20
CA ASN A 27 5.86 -13.85 -14.56
C ASN A 27 5.42 -15.34 -14.62
N SER A 28 5.09 -15.95 -13.48
CA SER A 28 4.62 -17.34 -13.45
C SER A 28 3.19 -17.49 -13.96
N LYS A 29 2.80 -18.71 -14.35
CA LYS A 29 1.45 -19.03 -14.83
C LYS A 29 0.34 -18.65 -13.83
N LEU A 30 0.66 -18.55 -12.54
CA LEU A 30 -0.30 -18.09 -11.52
C LEU A 30 -0.84 -16.69 -11.84
N TYR A 31 -0.03 -15.83 -12.44
CA TYR A 31 -0.36 -14.44 -12.74
C TYR A 31 -0.72 -14.21 -14.21
N SER A 32 -0.60 -15.23 -15.09
CA SER A 32 -0.85 -15.02 -16.53
C SER A 32 -2.30 -14.68 -16.88
N GLU A 33 -3.24 -15.02 -15.99
CA GLU A 33 -4.67 -14.70 -16.15
C GLU A 33 -5.07 -13.38 -15.45
N LEU A 34 -4.21 -12.88 -14.57
CA LEU A 34 -4.34 -11.55 -13.98
C LEU A 34 -3.78 -10.57 -15.01
N GLY A 35 -4.63 -10.11 -15.94
CA GLY A 35 -4.21 -9.24 -17.04
C GLY A 35 -3.34 -8.07 -16.57
N ASP A 36 -2.36 -7.69 -17.41
CA ASP A 36 -1.44 -6.59 -17.13
C ASP A 36 -2.24 -5.31 -16.83
N LYS A 37 -2.40 -4.99 -15.55
CA LYS A 37 -2.81 -3.65 -15.13
C LYS A 37 -1.62 -2.75 -15.43
N LYS A 38 -1.53 -2.26 -16.67
CA LYS A 38 -0.61 -1.18 -17.02
C LYS A 38 -0.87 -0.06 -16.03
N VAL A 39 0.15 0.24 -15.23
CA VAL A 39 0.21 1.49 -14.49
C VAL A 39 0.28 2.58 -15.55
N LEU A 40 -0.86 3.17 -15.88
CA LEU A 40 -1.02 4.16 -16.94
C LEU A 40 -0.34 5.48 -16.58
N ASP A 41 -0.27 5.78 -15.29
CA ASP A 41 0.33 7.00 -14.78
C ASP A 41 1.62 6.67 -14.01
N LYS A 42 2.74 7.08 -14.58
CA LYS A 42 4.07 6.96 -13.97
C LYS A 42 4.52 8.27 -13.33
N ASN A 43 3.65 9.27 -13.26
CA ASN A 43 4.00 10.54 -12.64
C ASN A 43 3.86 10.38 -11.13
N GLU A 44 4.93 10.74 -10.44
CA GLU A 44 5.01 10.82 -8.99
C GLU A 44 4.98 12.30 -8.63
N ASN A 45 4.13 12.67 -7.69
CA ASN A 45 4.06 14.05 -7.21
C ASN A 45 4.93 14.18 -5.98
N ASP A 46 5.62 15.32 -5.85
CA ASP A 46 6.34 15.64 -4.63
C ASP A 46 5.38 15.73 -3.44
N PHE A 47 5.82 15.22 -2.30
CA PHE A 47 5.07 15.37 -1.06
C PHE A 47 5.26 16.80 -0.53
N PRO A 48 4.20 17.49 -0.05
CA PRO A 48 4.32 18.87 0.41
C PRO A 48 5.19 18.99 1.68
N ASP A 49 6.23 19.82 1.61
CA ASP A 49 7.17 20.07 2.73
C ASP A 49 6.46 20.52 4.02
N ASP A 50 5.35 21.25 3.90
CA ASP A 50 4.58 21.77 5.04
C ASP A 50 3.78 20.68 5.79
N LEU A 51 3.52 19.55 5.13
CA LEU A 51 2.84 18.38 5.69
C LEU A 51 3.81 17.32 6.24
N GLU A 52 5.11 17.46 5.98
CA GLU A 52 6.11 16.52 6.52
C GLU A 52 6.11 16.50 8.05
N ASN A 53 6.10 15.30 8.62
CA ASN A 53 6.12 15.07 10.07
C ASN A 53 5.00 15.80 10.83
N LYS A 54 3.82 15.92 10.21
CA LYS A 54 2.63 16.52 10.83
C LYS A 54 1.58 15.48 11.21
N PHE A 55 0.84 15.81 12.26
CA PHE A 55 -0.46 15.19 12.52
C PHE A 55 -1.53 16.00 11.80
N ILE A 56 -2.27 15.34 10.92
CA ILE A 56 -3.40 15.94 10.20
C ILE A 56 -4.68 15.48 10.89
N LEU A 57 -5.48 16.41 11.40
CA LEU A 57 -6.77 16.11 11.99
C LEU A 57 -7.81 15.92 10.88
N GLY A 58 -8.26 14.68 10.68
CA GLY A 58 -9.23 14.33 9.65
C GLY A 58 -9.61 12.85 9.68
N SER A 59 -10.48 12.44 8.77
CA SER A 59 -10.80 11.02 8.55
C SER A 59 -9.90 10.44 7.45
N ALA A 60 -9.40 9.22 7.66
CA ALA A 60 -8.68 8.48 6.62
C ALA A 60 -9.55 8.15 5.40
N GLU A 61 -10.88 8.25 5.51
CA GLU A 61 -11.83 8.14 4.40
C GLU A 61 -11.80 9.36 3.46
N ASN A 62 -11.11 10.44 3.83
CA ASN A 62 -10.93 11.63 3.01
C ASN A 62 -9.57 12.28 3.29
N MET A 63 -8.57 11.96 2.48
CA MET A 63 -7.20 12.45 2.61
C MET A 63 -6.96 13.67 1.69
N LYS A 64 -7.92 14.58 1.57
CA LYS A 64 -7.90 15.74 0.64
C LYS A 64 -6.67 16.63 0.76
N GLU A 65 -6.03 16.63 1.93
CA GLU A 65 -4.80 17.38 2.20
C GLU A 65 -3.60 16.78 1.46
N LEU A 66 -3.65 15.49 1.13
CA LEU A 66 -2.56 14.76 0.48
C LEU A 66 -2.74 14.74 -1.05
N PRO A 67 -1.70 15.11 -1.83
CA PRO A 67 -1.73 14.99 -3.27
C PRO A 67 -1.83 13.53 -3.74
N ASP A 68 -2.43 13.33 -4.91
CA ASP A 68 -2.40 12.05 -5.63
C ASP A 68 -0.94 11.61 -5.87
N ASN A 69 -0.68 10.31 -5.94
CA ASN A 69 0.65 9.75 -6.31
C ASN A 69 1.87 10.32 -5.54
N SER A 70 1.74 10.65 -4.26
CA SER A 70 2.79 11.28 -3.43
C SER A 70 3.31 10.42 -2.27
N VAL A 71 2.62 9.33 -1.93
CA VAL A 71 2.92 8.48 -0.76
C VAL A 71 3.50 7.12 -1.17
N HIS A 72 4.61 6.71 -0.56
CA HIS A 72 5.32 5.47 -0.90
C HIS A 72 5.01 4.28 0.00
N LEU A 73 4.64 4.54 1.25
CA LEU A 73 4.41 3.54 2.27
C LEU A 73 3.24 4.00 3.13
N MET A 74 2.23 3.14 3.23
CA MET A 74 1.12 3.31 4.15
C MET A 74 1.18 2.14 5.13
N ILE A 75 1.09 2.46 6.41
CA ILE A 75 0.98 1.48 7.49
C ILE A 75 -0.26 1.86 8.28
N THR A 76 -1.18 0.92 8.42
CA THR A 76 -2.43 1.16 9.15
C THR A 76 -2.90 -0.06 9.92
N SER A 77 -3.65 0.20 10.99
CA SER A 77 -4.38 -0.77 11.80
C SER A 77 -5.80 -0.21 12.00
N PRO A 78 -6.69 -0.34 11.01
CA PRO A 78 -8.05 0.16 11.12
C PRO A 78 -8.77 -0.52 12.31
N PRO A 79 -9.84 0.07 12.86
CA PRO A 79 -10.62 -0.56 13.93
C PRO A 79 -11.05 -1.97 13.52
N TYR A 80 -10.93 -2.96 14.41
CA TYR A 80 -11.28 -4.35 14.06
C TYR A 80 -12.75 -4.68 14.21
N ASN A 81 -13.54 -3.75 14.78
CA ASN A 81 -14.95 -3.95 15.02
C ASN A 81 -15.21 -5.26 15.79
N VAL A 82 -14.44 -5.49 16.88
CA VAL A 82 -14.48 -6.71 17.71
C VAL A 82 -15.15 -6.46 19.05
N SER A 83 -16.07 -5.50 19.07
CA SER A 83 -16.92 -5.12 20.22
C SER A 83 -16.12 -4.75 21.47
N LYS A 84 -14.98 -4.04 21.30
CA LYS A 84 -14.30 -3.38 22.43
C LYS A 84 -15.07 -2.12 22.83
N GLU A 85 -14.82 -1.64 24.05
CA GLU A 85 -15.48 -0.44 24.59
C GLU A 85 -15.26 0.82 23.73
N TYR A 86 -14.17 0.85 22.97
CA TYR A 86 -13.81 1.93 22.07
C TYR A 86 -14.17 1.67 20.60
N ASP A 87 -14.73 0.50 20.28
CA ASP A 87 -15.21 0.21 18.94
C ASP A 87 -16.64 0.75 18.79
N GLU A 88 -16.93 1.35 17.63
CA GLU A 88 -18.30 1.57 17.20
C GLU A 88 -18.94 0.21 16.85
N ASP A 89 -20.22 0.02 17.16
CA ASP A 89 -20.97 -1.21 16.84
C ASP A 89 -21.44 -1.22 15.38
N LEU A 90 -20.48 -1.35 14.45
CA LEU A 90 -20.73 -1.29 13.03
C LEU A 90 -21.29 -2.61 12.51
N SER A 91 -22.33 -2.56 11.66
CA SER A 91 -22.70 -3.71 10.85
C SER A 91 -21.57 -4.09 9.88
N LEU A 92 -21.58 -5.32 9.38
CA LEU A 92 -20.60 -5.77 8.37
C LEU A 92 -20.54 -4.83 7.16
N LYS A 93 -21.70 -4.31 6.73
CA LYS A 93 -21.77 -3.37 5.59
C LYS A 93 -21.07 -2.05 5.91
N GLU A 94 -21.32 -1.49 7.08
CA GLU A 94 -20.71 -0.23 7.52
C GLU A 94 -19.20 -0.38 7.70
N TYR A 95 -18.77 -1.48 8.31
CA TYR A 95 -17.35 -1.78 8.47
C TYR A 95 -16.63 -1.93 7.12
N LEU A 96 -17.19 -2.69 6.18
CA LEU A 96 -16.61 -2.83 4.85
C LEU A 96 -16.60 -1.49 4.09
N GLN A 97 -17.62 -0.63 4.28
CA GLN A 97 -17.66 0.69 3.66
C GLN A 97 -16.56 1.60 4.20
N LEU A 98 -16.33 1.60 5.52
CA LEU A 98 -15.24 2.35 6.17
C LEU A 98 -13.87 1.95 5.60
N LEU A 99 -13.62 0.64 5.51
CA LEU A 99 -12.39 0.10 4.93
C LEU A 99 -12.25 0.48 3.45
N GLU A 100 -13.31 0.29 2.66
CA GLU A 100 -13.31 0.62 1.24
C GLU A 100 -13.00 2.10 0.99
N ASN A 101 -13.62 3.01 1.74
CA ASN A 101 -13.39 4.44 1.63
C ASN A 101 -11.94 4.80 1.96
N SER A 102 -11.42 4.29 3.08
CA SER A 102 -10.03 4.51 3.49
C SER A 102 -9.02 3.95 2.49
N PHE A 103 -9.29 2.77 1.91
CA PHE A 103 -8.41 2.14 0.94
C PHE A 103 -8.47 2.82 -0.43
N LYS A 104 -9.62 3.38 -0.83
CA LYS A 104 -9.73 4.21 -2.04
C LYS A 104 -8.87 5.46 -1.94
N GLU A 105 -8.96 6.19 -0.83
CA GLU A 105 -8.13 7.36 -0.60
C GLU A 105 -6.66 7.02 -0.51
N THR A 106 -6.33 5.94 0.20
CA THR A 106 -4.97 5.42 0.25
C THR A 106 -4.45 5.11 -1.16
N PHE A 107 -5.24 4.43 -1.99
CA PHE A 107 -4.86 4.12 -3.36
C PHE A 107 -4.68 5.39 -4.21
N ARG A 108 -5.51 6.42 -4.01
CA ARG A 108 -5.38 7.71 -4.70
C ARG A 108 -4.03 8.38 -4.42
N VAL A 109 -3.64 8.46 -3.15
CA VAL A 109 -2.38 9.12 -2.74
C VAL A 109 -1.14 8.25 -2.98
N PHE A 110 -1.29 6.94 -3.15
CA PHE A 110 -0.15 6.04 -3.36
C PHE A 110 0.58 6.30 -4.68
N SER A 111 1.90 6.42 -4.60
CA SER A 111 2.78 6.35 -5.77
C SER A 111 2.53 5.05 -6.51
N LYS A 112 2.18 5.17 -7.80
CA LYS A 112 1.93 4.01 -8.67
C LYS A 112 3.22 3.26 -9.01
N ILE A 113 4.38 3.83 -8.68
CA ILE A 113 5.69 3.22 -8.85
C ILE A 113 6.10 2.59 -7.51
N GLY A 114 5.74 1.32 -7.34
CA GLY A 114 6.29 0.50 -6.25
C GLY A 114 5.82 0.86 -4.84
N GLY A 115 4.75 1.65 -4.69
CA GLY A 115 4.10 1.92 -3.41
C GLY A 115 3.66 0.63 -2.70
N ARG A 116 3.74 0.62 -1.37
CA ARG A 116 3.40 -0.55 -0.53
C ARG A 116 2.45 -0.19 0.58
N ALA A 117 1.33 -0.91 0.67
CA ALA A 117 0.38 -0.82 1.77
C ALA A 117 0.57 -1.98 2.75
N CYS A 118 0.69 -1.66 4.03
CA CYS A 118 0.71 -2.63 5.13
C CYS A 118 -0.52 -2.40 6.00
N ILE A 119 -1.43 -3.37 6.01
CA ILE A 119 -2.69 -3.31 6.76
C ILE A 119 -2.65 -4.43 7.79
N ASN A 120 -2.75 -4.07 9.07
CA ASN A 120 -2.93 -5.02 10.15
C ASN A 120 -4.44 -5.20 10.38
N VAL A 121 -5.00 -6.36 10.05
CA VAL A 121 -6.42 -6.75 10.20
C VAL A 121 -6.54 -8.22 10.55
#